data_AF-U2I0J2-F1
#
_entry.id   AF-U2I0J2-F1
#
_cell.length_a   1.000
_cell.length_b   1.000
_cell.length_c   1.000
_cell.angle_alpha   90.00
_cell.angle_beta   90.00
_cell.angle_gamma   90.00
#
_symmetry.space_group_name_H-M   'P 1'
#
loop_
_entity.id
_entity.type
_entity.pdbx_description
1 polymer ?
#
loop_
_entity_poly.entity_id
_entity_poly.type
_entity_poly.pdbx_seq_one_letter_code
_entity_poly.pdbx_strand_id
1 'polypeptide(L)' 'MERIRITKDNIHNFAKFEALLDNGKIKFDALGRLRYLHGAPVGDLIHTRTSKDGQPIFQETADEWFAPESQRSKEFVWP' A
#
# COMPACT_ATOMS: atom_id res chain seq x y z
N MET A 1 -9.41 0.88 -14.00
CA MET A 1 -9.59 0.30 -12.65
C MET A 1 -9.49 1.45 -11.67
N GLU A 2 -10.44 1.56 -10.75
CA GLU A 2 -10.39 2.59 -9.72
C GLU A 2 -9.29 2.25 -8.71
N ARG A 3 -8.45 3.23 -8.39
CA ARG A 3 -7.37 3.12 -7.40
C ARG A 3 -7.80 3.85 -6.14
N ILE A 4 -7.76 3.15 -5.01
CA ILE A 4 -8.12 3.69 -3.71
C ILE A 4 -6.86 3.86 -2.89
N ARG A 5 -6.53 5.09 -2.52
CA ARG A 5 -5.41 5.38 -1.64
C ARG A 5 -5.84 5.26 -0.18
N ILE A 6 -5.06 4.53 0.62
CA ILE A 6 -5.33 4.42 2.06
C ILE A 6 -4.87 5.70 2.76
N THR A 7 -5.78 6.31 3.51
CA THR A 7 -5.58 7.52 4.32
C THR A 7 -5.99 7.25 5.77
N LYS A 8 -5.71 8.20 6.67
CA LYS A 8 -6.18 8.13 8.05
C LYS A 8 -7.71 8.03 8.14
N ASP A 9 -8.40 8.66 7.19
CA ASP A 9 -9.86 8.73 7.17
C ASP A 9 -10.52 7.44 6.68
N ASN A 10 -9.86 6.64 5.83
CA ASN A 10 -10.49 5.46 5.23
C ASN A 10 -9.89 4.11 5.64
N ILE A 11 -8.78 4.09 6.39
CA ILE A 11 -8.08 2.86 6.79
C ILE A 11 -8.97 1.87 7.55
N HIS A 12 -9.96 2.37 8.30
CA HIS A 12 -10.94 1.56 9.02
C HIS A 12 -11.84 0.71 8.10
N ASN A 13 -11.97 1.07 6.83
CA ASN A 13 -12.68 0.27 5.83
C ASN A 13 -11.88 -0.96 5.38
N PHE A 14 -10.60 -1.03 5.75
CA PHE A 14 -9.68 -2.07 5.33
C PHE A 14 -9.05 -2.75 6.54
N ALA A 15 -9.80 -3.67 7.16
CA ALA A 15 -9.41 -4.39 8.39
C ALA A 15 -7.98 -4.97 8.35
N LYS A 16 -7.51 -5.42 7.19
CA LYS A 16 -6.12 -5.88 7.01
C LYS A 16 -5.09 -4.78 7.32
N PHE A 17 -5.28 -3.57 6.80
CA PHE A 17 -4.34 -2.47 6.97
C PHE A 17 -4.50 -1.77 8.32
N GLU A 18 -5.73 -1.70 8.83
CA GLU A 18 -5.99 -1.26 10.20
C GLU A 18 -5.24 -2.14 11.21
N ALA A 19 -5.37 -3.47 11.11
CA ALA A 19 -4.63 -4.40 11.96
C ALA A 19 -3.10 -4.25 11.81
N LEU A 20 -2.60 -3.98 10.60
CA LEU A 20 -1.17 -3.74 10.39
C LEU A 20 -0.71 -2.44 11.05
N LEU A 21 -1.53 -1.39 11.03
CA LEU A 21 -1.26 -0.11 11.68
C LEU A 21 -1.26 -0.26 13.20
N ASP A 22 -2.27 -0.93 13.75
CA ASP A 22 -2.41 -1.17 15.19
C ASP A 22 -1.28 -2.03 15.75
N ASN A 23 -0.82 -3.02 14.97
CA ASN A 23 0.35 -3.83 15.30
C ASN A 23 1.69 -3.11 15.03
N GLY A 24 1.68 -1.85 14.60
CA GLY A 24 2.87 -1.05 14.33
C GLY A 24 3.72 -1.54 13.15
N LYS A 25 3.18 -2.39 12.26
CA LYS A 25 3.89 -2.91 11.07
C LYS A 25 3.91 -1.92 9.90
N ILE A 26 3.00 -0.95 9.93
CA ILE A 26 2.96 0.19 9.02
C ILE A 26 2.72 1.46 9.83
N LYS A 27 3.11 2.61 9.30
CA LYS A 27 2.93 3.92 9.94
C LYS A 27 2.70 5.02 8.91
N PHE A 28 2.06 6.09 9.32
CA PHE A 28 1.99 7.30 8.49
C PHE A 28 3.31 8.07 8.55
N ASP A 29 3.78 8.53 7.38
CA ASP A 29 4.87 9.49 7.29
C ASP A 29 4.39 10.93 7.52
N ALA A 30 5.32 11.89 7.50
CA ALA A 30 5.02 13.30 7.70
C ALA A 30 4.09 13.91 6.63
N LEU A 31 3.98 13.25 5.47
CA LEU A 31 3.10 13.64 4.36
C LEU A 31 1.74 12.96 4.45
N GLY A 32 1.48 12.19 5.51
CA GLY A 32 0.24 11.43 5.68
C GLY A 32 0.15 10.19 4.81
N ARG A 33 1.27 9.69 4.26
CA ARG A 33 1.30 8.44 3.48
C ARG A 33 1.63 7.26 4.35
N LEU A 34 0.93 6.16 4.13
CA LEU A 34 1.17 4.91 4.84
C LEU A 34 2.45 4.24 4.30
N ARG A 35 3.35 3.83 5.20
CA ARG A 35 4.61 3.17 4.88
C ARG A 35 4.83 1.95 5.75
N TYR A 36 5.44 0.92 5.17
CA TYR A 36 5.99 -0.19 5.93
C TYR A 36 7.18 0.25 6.79
N LEU A 37 7.48 -0.53 7.83
CA LEU A 37 8.61 -0.24 8.73
C LEU A 37 9.96 -0.14 8.01
N HIS A 38 10.15 -0.89 6.92
CA HIS A 38 11.35 -0.82 6.08
C HIS A 38 11.37 0.37 5.10
N GLY A 39 10.40 1.27 5.19
CA GLY A 39 10.35 2.55 4.47
C GLY A 39 9.61 2.51 3.13
N ALA A 40 9.25 1.32 2.63
CA ALA A 40 8.47 1.21 1.40
C ALA A 40 7.07 1.84 1.58
N PRO A 41 6.56 2.55 0.56
CA PRO A 41 5.18 3.04 0.58
C PRO A 41 4.20 1.86 0.55
N VAL A 42 3.10 1.95 1.30
CA VAL A 42 1.96 1.07 1.06
C VAL A 42 1.30 1.53 -0.23
N GLY A 43 1.06 0.59 -1.14
CA GLY A 43 0.51 0.89 -2.45
C GLY A 43 -0.97 1.28 -2.43
N ASP A 44 -1.45 1.74 -3.58
CA ASP A 44 -2.88 1.96 -3.78
C ASP A 44 -3.61 0.60 -3.85
N LEU A 45 -4.87 0.58 -3.44
CA LEU A 45 -5.74 -0.58 -3.54
C LEU A 45 -6.50 -0.55 -4.86
N ILE A 46 -6.44 -1.65 -5.60
CA ILE A 46 -7.28 -1.86 -6.80
C ILE A 46 -8.32 -2.93 -6.50
N HIS A 47 -9.57 -2.67 -6.89
CA HIS A 47 -10.60 -3.69 -6.87
C HIS A 47 -10.29 -4.72 -7.98
N THR A 48 -10.01 -5.96 -7.60
CA THR A 48 -9.63 -7.01 -8.55
C THR A 48 -10.80 -7.92 -8.90
N ARG A 49 -11.60 -8.30 -7.91
CA ARG A 49 -12.73 -9.22 -8.07
C ARG A 49 -13.72 -9.10 -6.92
N THR A 50 -14.93 -9.56 -7.14
CA THR A 50 -15.91 -9.80 -6.08
C THR A 50 -15.79 -11.25 -5.60
N SER A 51 -15.78 -11.49 -4.30
CA SER A 51 -15.87 -12.83 -3.71
C SER A 51 -17.20 -13.49 -4.08
N LYS A 52 -17.29 -14.82 -3.90
CA LYS A 52 -18.55 -15.57 -4.07
C LYS A 52 -19.66 -15.05 -3.14
N ASP A 53 -19.28 -14.45 -2.01
CA ASP A 53 -20.18 -13.87 -1.01
C ASP A 53 -20.56 -12.40 -1.31
N GLY A 54 -20.22 -11.88 -2.50
CA GLY A 54 -20.56 -10.51 -2.90
C GLY A 54 -19.62 -9.43 -2.35
N GLN A 55 -18.62 -9.79 -1.54
CA GLN A 55 -17.66 -8.84 -0.96
C GLN A 55 -16.58 -8.43 -1.97
N PRO A 56 -16.28 -7.13 -2.15
CA PRO A 56 -15.20 -6.68 -3.03
C PRO A 56 -13.84 -7.08 -2.46
N ILE A 57 -12.98 -7.66 -3.30
CA ILE A 57 -11.60 -8.03 -2.95
C ILE A 57 -10.66 -7.01 -3.56
N PHE A 58 -9.91 -6.34 -2.69
CA PHE A 58 -8.90 -5.36 -3.06
C PHE A 58 -7.50 -5.97 -3.01
N GLN A 59 -6.65 -5.55 -3.95
CA GLN A 59 -5.23 -5.90 -3.99
C GLN A 59 -4.38 -4.63 -3.92
N GLU A 60 -3.32 -4.67 -3.13
CA GLU A 60 -2.31 -3.60 -3.07
C GLU A 60 -1.43 -3.63 -4.33
N THR A 61 -1.22 -2.46 -4.93
CA THR A 61 -0.30 -2.29 -6.06
C THR A 61 1.13 -2.11 -5.57
N ALA A 62 2.11 -2.61 -6.32
CA ALA A 62 3.54 -2.40 -6.04
C ALA A 62 4.15 -1.29 -6.92
N ASP A 63 3.32 -0.46 -7.56
CA ASP A 63 3.77 0.57 -8.51
C ASP A 63 4.77 1.55 -7.86
N GLU A 64 4.55 1.94 -6.60
CA GLU A 64 5.45 2.84 -5.85
C GLU A 64 6.63 2.09 -5.18
N TRP A 65 6.65 0.75 -5.20
CA TRP A 65 7.77 -0.04 -4.66
C TRP A 65 8.92 -0.11 -5.66
N PHE A 66 8.59 -0.25 -6.93
CA PHE A 66 9.54 -0.34 -8.03
C PHE A 66 9.37 0.90 -8.92
N ALA A 67 9.82 2.05 -8.43
CA ALA A 67 9.96 3.21 -9.28
C ALA A 67 11.28 3.04 -10.07
N PRO A 68 11.27 2.65 -11.37
CA PRO A 68 12.49 2.55 -12.16
C PRO A 68 13.25 3.89 -12.23
N GLU A 69 12.53 5.00 -12.03
CA GLU A 69 13.09 6.34 -11.94
C GLU A 69 13.66 6.70 -10.56
N SER A 70 13.48 5.86 -9.54
CA SER A 70 14.02 6.13 -8.21
C SER A 70 15.55 6.13 -8.24
N GLN A 71 16.16 7.00 -7.42
CA GLN A 71 17.61 7.04 -7.26
C GLN A 71 18.18 5.65 -6.93
N ARG A 72 17.50 4.90 -6.04
CA ARG A 72 17.86 3.52 -5.67
C ARG A 72 17.84 2.55 -6.85
N SER A 73 16.90 2.67 -7.78
CA SER A 73 16.86 1.85 -9.00
C SER A 73 17.98 2.23 -9.97
N LYS A 74 18.35 3.51 -10.06
CA LYS A 74 19.49 3.99 -10.85
C LYS A 74 20.84 3.54 -10.28
N GLU A 75 20.92 3.42 -8.95
CA GLU A 75 22.12 3.02 -8.21
C GLU A 75 22.24 1.50 -8.02
N PHE A 76 21.26 0.72 -8.48
CA PHE A 76 21.27 -0.73 -8.37
C PHE A 76 22.18 -1.35 -9.42
N VAL A 77 23.25 -2.01 -8.98
CA VAL A 77 24.15 -2.80 -9.82
C VAL A 77 23.83 -4.27 -9.62
N TRP A 78 23.42 -4.96 -10.69
CA TRP A 78 23.27 -6.41 -10.66
C TRP A 78 24.66 -7.07 -10.62
N PRO A 79 24.91 -8.02 -9.70
CA PRO A 79 26.19 -8.73 -9.61
C PRO A 79 26.46 -9.63 -10.82
#